data_AF-A0A355CAL2-F1
#
_entry.id   AF-A0A355CAL2-F1
#
_cell.length_a   1.000
_cell.length_b   1.000
_cell.length_c   1.000
_cell.angle_alpha   90.00
_cell.angle_beta   90.00
_cell.angle_gamma   90.00
#
_symmetry.space_group_name_H-M   'P 1'
#
loop_
_entity.id
_entity.type
_entity.pdbx_description
1 polymer ?
#
loop_
_entity_poly.entity_id
_entity_poly.type
_entity_poly.pdbx_seq_one_letter_code
_entity_poly.pdbx_strand_id
1 'polypeptide(L)'
;VVAARKLESSVYYLMGEGLPSDSHFENMELARKWGLNVSATMKKCCSLEEVFEFLKYWDVARKSLSVATDGVVLKVDSLSQQRNLGSTSKFPRWAIAYKFNAEKALTRLESVTYQVGRTGAVTPVANLEPVLLSGTTVKRASLYNEDAILALDLHIGDRVYVEKGGEIIPKITGVDKEAR
;
A
#
# COMPACT_ATOMS: atom_id res chain seq x y z
N VAL A 1 6.90 -10.56 28.46
CA VAL A 1 5.50 -10.20 28.74
C VAL A 1 4.85 -9.68 27.46
N VAL A 2 3.89 -10.39 26.88
CA VAL A 2 3.23 -9.99 25.61
C VAL A 2 2.30 -8.79 25.81
N ALA A 3 1.62 -8.73 26.96
CA ALA A 3 0.70 -7.65 27.33
C ALA A 3 1.34 -6.26 27.45
N ALA A 4 2.67 -6.16 27.55
CA ALA A 4 3.38 -4.88 27.58
C ALA A 4 3.44 -4.20 26.19
N ARG A 5 3.13 -4.94 25.11
CA ARG A 5 3.02 -4.37 23.77
C ARG A 5 1.67 -3.66 23.66
N LYS A 6 1.68 -2.38 23.26
CA LYS A 6 0.47 -1.57 23.00
C LYS A 6 -0.22 -2.00 21.70
N LEU A 7 -0.61 -3.28 21.62
CA LEU A 7 -1.31 -3.83 20.46
C LEU A 7 -2.75 -3.32 20.46
N GLU A 8 -3.24 -2.99 19.27
CA GLU A 8 -4.60 -2.55 19.04
C GLU A 8 -5.20 -3.37 17.90
N SER A 9 -6.52 -3.59 17.94
CA SER A 9 -7.27 -4.27 16.89
C SER A 9 -8.41 -3.39 16.43
N SER A 10 -8.68 -3.34 15.13
CA SER A 10 -9.85 -2.67 14.57
C SER A 10 -10.67 -3.64 13.74
N VAL A 11 -11.99 -3.57 13.90
CA VAL A 11 -12.98 -4.40 13.21
C VAL A 11 -13.37 -3.72 11.91
N TYR A 12 -13.47 -4.50 10.83
CA TYR A 12 -13.83 -4.01 9.49
C TYR A 12 -14.97 -4.80 8.84
N TYR A 13 -15.52 -5.82 9.50
CA TYR A 13 -16.61 -6.64 9.00
C TYR A 13 -17.32 -7.37 10.14
N LEU A 14 -18.64 -7.52 10.03
CA LEU A 14 -19.45 -8.36 10.92
C LEU A 14 -19.98 -9.55 10.13
N MET A 15 -19.81 -10.75 10.67
CA MET A 15 -20.38 -11.99 10.13
C MET A 15 -21.46 -12.50 11.07
N GLY A 16 -22.58 -12.97 10.53
CA GLY A 16 -23.66 -13.57 11.31
C GLY A 16 -24.90 -13.81 10.47
N GLU A 17 -25.74 -14.73 10.93
CA GLU A 17 -27.10 -14.92 10.41
C GLU A 17 -28.02 -13.93 11.12
N GLY A 18 -28.67 -13.03 10.37
CA GLY A 18 -29.55 -12.00 10.93
C GLY A 18 -28.81 -10.75 11.45
N LEU A 19 -27.98 -10.13 10.60
CA LEU A 19 -27.36 -8.85 10.94
C LEU A 19 -28.42 -7.74 11.15
N PRO A 20 -28.18 -6.78 12.05
CA PRO A 20 -29.16 -5.73 12.38
C PRO A 20 -29.62 -4.85 11.21
N SER A 21 -28.79 -4.71 10.17
CA SER A 21 -29.10 -3.95 8.96
C SER A 21 -28.62 -4.71 7.71
N ASP A 22 -29.22 -4.42 6.54
CA ASP A 22 -28.69 -4.86 5.24
C ASP A 22 -27.57 -3.92 4.72
N SER A 23 -27.15 -2.90 5.48
CA SER A 23 -26.02 -2.02 5.16
C SER A 23 -24.75 -2.41 5.94
N HIS A 24 -23.64 -2.60 5.23
CA HIS A 24 -22.33 -2.82 5.83
C HIS A 24 -21.93 -1.66 6.74
N PHE A 25 -22.08 -0.41 6.28
CA PHE A 25 -21.74 0.78 7.04
C PHE A 25 -22.56 0.88 8.33
N GLU A 26 -23.88 0.70 8.27
CA GLU A 26 -24.73 0.75 9.47
C GLU A 26 -24.38 -0.33 10.49
N ASN A 27 -24.07 -1.54 10.03
CA ASN A 27 -23.59 -2.62 10.90
C ASN A 27 -22.26 -2.26 11.57
N MET A 28 -21.35 -1.60 10.86
CA MET A 28 -20.09 -1.12 11.45
C MET A 28 -20.30 0.03 12.45
N GLU A 29 -21.27 0.92 12.22
CA GLU A 29 -21.67 1.94 13.20
C GLU A 29 -22.30 1.33 14.45
N LEU A 30 -23.11 0.26 14.30
CA LEU A 30 -23.65 -0.51 15.42
C LEU A 30 -22.54 -1.23 16.19
N ALA A 31 -21.58 -1.84 15.50
CA ALA A 31 -20.40 -2.43 16.13
C ALA A 31 -19.65 -1.39 16.99
N ARG A 32 -19.48 -0.16 16.47
CA ARG A 32 -18.88 0.94 17.22
C ARG A 32 -19.69 1.28 18.48
N LYS A 33 -21.02 1.35 18.37
CA LYS A 33 -21.93 1.57 19.52
C LYS A 33 -21.85 0.45 20.57
N TRP A 34 -21.56 -0.78 20.17
CA TRP A 34 -21.33 -1.90 21.08
C TRP A 34 -19.95 -1.87 21.76
N GLY A 35 -19.10 -0.90 21.44
CA GLY A 35 -17.76 -0.75 22.02
C GLY A 35 -16.65 -1.47 21.25
N LEU A 36 -16.93 -1.98 20.05
CA LEU A 36 -15.88 -2.51 19.17
C LEU A 36 -15.09 -1.36 18.55
N ASN A 37 -13.77 -1.51 18.47
CA ASN A 37 -12.93 -0.52 17.82
C ASN A 37 -13.14 -0.58 16.30
N VAL A 38 -13.82 0.43 15.76
CA VAL A 38 -14.10 0.57 14.33
C VAL A 38 -13.46 1.87 13.86
N SER A 39 -12.73 1.83 12.75
CA SER A 39 -12.04 3.01 12.22
C SER A 39 -12.98 4.21 12.11
N ALA A 40 -12.54 5.35 12.63
CA ALA A 40 -13.25 6.64 12.52
C ALA A 40 -13.19 7.21 11.10
N THR A 41 -12.31 6.66 10.24
CA THR A 41 -12.10 7.16 8.87
C THR A 41 -13.09 6.60 7.85
N MET A 42 -13.91 5.62 8.24
CA MET A 42 -14.88 4.97 7.35
C MET A 42 -15.98 5.96 6.94
N LYS A 43 -16.26 6.03 5.63
CA LYS A 43 -17.29 6.90 5.05
C LYS A 43 -18.18 6.11 4.08
N LYS A 44 -19.49 6.25 4.20
CA LYS A 44 -20.45 5.82 3.17
C LYS A 44 -20.44 6.84 2.04
N CYS A 45 -20.16 6.37 0.83
CA CYS A 45 -20.17 7.20 -0.38
C CYS A 45 -21.36 6.80 -1.26
N CYS A 46 -22.12 7.77 -1.74
CA CYS A 46 -23.34 7.57 -2.54
C CYS A 46 -23.12 7.77 -4.04
N SER A 47 -21.95 8.24 -4.46
CA SER A 47 -21.57 8.40 -5.87
C SER A 47 -20.08 8.09 -6.11
N LEU A 48 -19.68 7.95 -7.38
CA LEU A 48 -18.27 7.75 -7.73
C LEU A 48 -17.42 8.99 -7.45
N GLU A 49 -17.99 10.18 -7.59
CA GLU A 49 -17.34 11.45 -7.29
C GLU A 49 -16.95 11.50 -5.80
N GLU A 50 -17.87 11.13 -4.90
CA GLU A 50 -17.58 11.04 -3.47
C GLU A 50 -16.48 10.02 -3.15
N VAL A 51 -16.43 8.90 -3.89
CA VAL A 51 -15.36 7.90 -3.77
C VAL A 51 -14.02 8.50 -4.18
N PHE A 52 -13.95 9.19 -5.33
CA PHE A 52 -12.70 9.80 -5.79
C PHE A 52 -12.21 10.93 -4.89
N GLU A 53 -13.12 11.75 -4.36
CA GLU A 53 -12.80 12.77 -3.36
C GLU A 53 -12.24 12.14 -2.08
N PHE A 54 -12.85 11.05 -1.61
CA PHE A 54 -12.37 10.30 -0.46
C PHE A 54 -10.96 9.73 -0.69
N LEU A 55 -10.71 9.13 -1.85
CA LEU A 55 -9.40 8.62 -2.23
C LEU A 55 -8.36 9.75 -2.30
N LYS A 56 -8.68 10.87 -2.95
CA LYS A 56 -7.77 12.02 -3.07
C LYS A 56 -7.40 12.60 -1.70
N TYR A 57 -8.37 12.72 -0.79
CA TYR A 57 -8.11 13.20 0.57
C TYR A 57 -7.19 12.25 1.34
N TRP A 58 -7.51 10.95 1.33
CA TRP A 58 -6.72 9.93 2.04
C TRP A 58 -5.37 9.63 1.39
N ASP A 59 -5.13 10.06 0.15
CA ASP A 59 -3.81 9.98 -0.45
C ASP A 59 -2.77 10.85 0.30
N VAL A 60 -3.22 11.87 1.03
CA VAL A 60 -2.35 12.75 1.81
C VAL A 60 -2.60 12.58 3.31
N ALA A 61 -3.86 12.63 3.73
CA ALA A 61 -4.24 12.65 5.13
C ALA A 61 -3.82 11.38 5.89
N ARG A 62 -3.66 10.24 5.20
CA ARG A 62 -3.29 8.96 5.83
C ARG A 62 -1.97 9.03 6.60
N LYS A 63 -1.04 9.91 6.20
CA LYS A 63 0.27 10.09 6.85
C LYS A 63 0.15 10.62 8.28
N SER A 64 -1.01 11.17 8.66
CA SER A 64 -1.29 11.66 10.01
C SER A 64 -1.93 10.63 10.92
N LEU A 65 -2.29 9.45 10.40
CA LEU A 65 -2.88 8.38 11.20
C LEU A 65 -1.84 7.77 12.16
N SER A 66 -2.32 7.29 13.30
CA SER A 66 -1.50 6.56 14.29
C SER A 66 -1.03 5.19 13.79
N VAL A 67 -1.60 4.72 12.67
CA VAL A 67 -1.30 3.44 12.03
C VAL A 67 -0.89 3.66 10.58
N ALA A 68 0.14 2.94 10.14
CA ALA A 68 0.53 2.95 8.74
C ALA A 68 -0.57 2.32 7.88
N THR A 69 -0.86 2.92 6.73
CA THR A 69 -1.87 2.43 5.79
C THR A 69 -1.37 2.58 4.36
N ASP A 70 -1.62 1.57 3.53
CA ASP A 70 -1.14 1.47 2.14
C ASP A 70 -2.26 1.74 1.11
N GLY A 71 -3.49 2.01 1.56
CA GLY A 71 -4.64 2.13 0.69
C GLY A 71 -5.98 2.27 1.41
N VAL A 72 -7.05 2.17 0.62
CA VAL A 72 -8.44 2.17 1.05
C VAL A 72 -9.13 0.92 0.49
N VAL A 73 -10.02 0.31 1.26
CA VAL A 73 -10.87 -0.78 0.76
C VAL A 73 -12.24 -0.21 0.41
N LEU A 74 -12.60 -0.27 -0.86
CA LEU A 74 -13.93 0.06 -1.35
C LEU A 74 -14.81 -1.17 -1.26
N LYS A 75 -16.02 -1.03 -0.71
CA LYS A 75 -16.98 -2.12 -0.52
C LYS A 75 -18.37 -1.67 -0.97
N VAL A 76 -19.09 -2.56 -1.65
CA VAL A 76 -20.52 -2.39 -1.86
C VAL A 76 -21.23 -2.40 -0.52
N ASP A 77 -22.04 -1.37 -0.22
CA ASP A 77 -22.64 -1.22 1.11
C ASP A 77 -23.75 -2.24 1.38
N SER A 78 -24.58 -2.56 0.39
CA SER A 78 -25.70 -3.50 0.57
C SER A 78 -25.22 -4.95 0.70
N LEU A 79 -25.56 -5.60 1.80
CA LEU A 79 -25.22 -6.99 2.06
C LEU A 79 -25.97 -7.95 1.13
N SER A 80 -27.20 -7.63 0.72
CA SER A 80 -27.91 -8.39 -0.31
C SER A 80 -27.16 -8.33 -1.65
N GLN A 81 -26.64 -7.17 -2.05
CA GLN A 81 -25.78 -7.06 -3.22
C GLN A 81 -24.46 -7.82 -3.05
N GLN A 82 -23.83 -7.78 -1.87
CA GLN A 82 -22.62 -8.57 -1.59
C GLN A 82 -22.87 -10.08 -1.76
N ARG A 83 -24.00 -10.59 -1.24
CA ARG A 83 -24.41 -12.00 -1.40
C ARG A 83 -24.60 -12.37 -2.87
N ASN A 84 -25.28 -11.52 -3.65
CA ASN A 84 -25.54 -11.75 -5.07
C ASN A 84 -24.25 -11.71 -5.91
N LEU A 85 -23.32 -10.80 -5.59
CA LEU A 85 -22.03 -10.70 -6.26
C LEU A 85 -21.11 -11.87 -5.90
N GLY A 86 -21.20 -12.41 -4.68
CA GLY A 86 -20.43 -13.55 -4.22
C GLY A 86 -18.91 -13.31 -4.24
N SER A 87 -18.16 -14.39 -4.40
CA SER A 87 -16.70 -14.40 -4.43
C SER A 87 -16.14 -15.24 -5.57
N THR A 88 -14.88 -14.98 -5.90
CA THR A 88 -14.05 -15.91 -6.67
C THR A 88 -13.46 -16.97 -5.74
N SER A 89 -12.56 -17.83 -6.25
CA SER A 89 -11.82 -18.79 -5.43
C SER A 89 -10.88 -18.15 -4.40
N LYS A 90 -10.58 -16.85 -4.53
CA LYS A 90 -9.62 -16.15 -3.66
C LYS A 90 -10.13 -14.84 -3.06
N PHE A 91 -11.02 -14.11 -3.74
CA PHE A 91 -11.40 -12.75 -3.35
C PHE A 91 -12.90 -12.47 -3.56
N PRO A 92 -13.55 -11.64 -2.72
CA PRO A 92 -14.92 -11.19 -2.93
C PRO A 92 -15.05 -10.32 -4.19
N ARG A 93 -16.19 -10.37 -4.87
CA ARG A 93 -16.45 -9.52 -6.06
C ARG A 93 -16.98 -8.12 -5.71
N TRP A 94 -17.40 -7.93 -4.46
CA TRP A 94 -18.04 -6.72 -3.97
C TRP A 94 -17.08 -5.79 -3.22
N ALA A 95 -15.80 -6.13 -3.14
CA ALA A 95 -14.78 -5.30 -2.51
C ALA A 95 -13.48 -5.26 -3.31
N ILE A 96 -12.81 -4.13 -3.28
CA ILE A 96 -11.49 -3.93 -3.91
C ILE A 96 -10.60 -3.09 -3.01
N ALA A 97 -9.33 -3.47 -2.92
CA ALA A 97 -8.29 -2.67 -2.27
C ALA A 97 -7.70 -1.69 -3.29
N TYR A 98 -7.95 -0.40 -3.09
CA TYR A 98 -7.29 0.67 -3.81
C TYR A 98 -6.00 1.02 -3.07
N LYS A 99 -4.85 0.67 -3.65
CA LYS A 99 -3.54 1.00 -3.08
C LYS A 99 -3.09 2.37 -3.57
N PHE A 100 -2.64 3.22 -2.64
CA PHE A 100 -2.02 4.48 -3.02
C PHE A 100 -0.67 4.22 -3.65
N ASN A 101 -0.22 5.16 -4.49
CA ASN A 101 1.10 5.06 -5.07
C ASN A 101 2.15 4.97 -3.96
N ALA A 102 3.10 4.05 -4.16
CA ALA A 102 4.23 3.93 -3.26
C ALA A 102 4.93 5.28 -3.17
N GLU A 103 5.33 5.67 -1.97
CA GLU A 103 6.12 6.87 -1.79
C GLU A 103 7.39 6.74 -2.64
N LYS A 104 7.67 7.78 -3.41
CA LYS A 104 8.86 7.87 -4.25
C LYS A 104 9.83 8.85 -3.63
N ALA A 105 11.10 8.48 -3.59
CA ALA A 105 12.18 9.36 -3.23
C ALA A 105 13.16 9.50 -4.39
N LEU A 106 13.67 10.71 -4.59
CA LEU A 106 14.75 10.98 -5.52
C LEU A 106 16.07 10.93 -4.75
N THR A 107 16.98 10.06 -5.17
CA THR A 107 18.31 9.92 -4.57
C THR A 107 19.37 9.68 -5.64
N ARG A 108 20.64 9.75 -5.29
CA ARG A 108 21.75 9.53 -6.21
C ARG A 108 22.17 8.06 -6.26
N LEU A 109 22.39 7.54 -7.46
CA LEU A 109 23.03 6.24 -7.67
C LEU A 109 24.54 6.37 -7.48
N GLU A 110 25.09 5.77 -6.43
CA GLU A 110 26.53 5.86 -6.12
C GLU A 110 27.34 4.78 -6.83
N SER A 111 26.84 3.55 -6.86
CA SER A 111 27.51 2.41 -7.50
C SER A 111 26.55 1.25 -7.71
N VAL A 112 26.97 0.25 -8.49
CA VAL A 112 26.27 -1.02 -8.64
C VAL A 112 27.18 -2.15 -8.18
N THR A 113 26.64 -3.03 -7.34
CA THR A 113 27.31 -4.27 -6.90
C THR A 113 26.60 -5.48 -7.48
N TYR A 114 27.33 -6.53 -7.78
CA TYR A 114 26.77 -7.75 -8.38
C TYR A 114 26.83 -8.89 -7.37
N GLN A 115 25.68 -9.54 -7.14
CA GLN A 115 25.55 -10.66 -6.22
C GLN A 115 25.33 -11.95 -7.01
N VAL A 116 26.09 -12.99 -6.68
CA VAL A 116 25.91 -14.32 -7.29
C VAL A 116 24.97 -15.13 -6.40
N GLY A 117 23.81 -15.50 -6.95
CA GLY A 117 22.82 -16.35 -6.30
C GLY A 117 23.26 -17.82 -6.25
N ARG A 118 22.53 -18.64 -5.47
CA ARG A 118 22.81 -20.08 -5.31
C ARG A 118 22.78 -20.87 -6.62
N THR A 119 22.05 -20.38 -7.61
CA THR A 119 21.93 -20.97 -8.96
C THR A 119 22.97 -20.43 -9.95
N GLY A 120 23.89 -19.56 -9.51
CA GLY A 120 24.85 -18.88 -10.38
C GLY A 120 24.31 -17.62 -11.07
N ALA A 121 23.03 -17.28 -10.86
CA ALA A 121 22.45 -16.05 -11.39
C ALA A 121 23.14 -14.80 -10.80
N VAL A 122 23.57 -13.89 -11.66
CA VAL A 122 24.21 -12.63 -11.26
C VAL A 122 23.16 -11.53 -11.18
N THR A 123 22.89 -11.02 -9.98
CA THR A 123 21.88 -9.98 -9.74
C THR A 123 22.54 -8.64 -9.46
N PRO A 124 22.28 -7.60 -10.27
CA PRO A 124 22.76 -6.25 -9.98
C PRO A 124 21.97 -5.61 -8.82
N VAL A 125 22.67 -4.92 -7.94
CA VAL A 125 22.11 -4.20 -6.80
C VAL A 125 22.67 -2.77 -6.78
N ALA A 126 21.79 -1.79 -6.85
CA ALA A 126 22.13 -0.38 -6.75
C ALA A 126 22.46 -0.01 -5.30
N ASN A 127 23.57 0.69 -5.11
CA ASN A 127 23.92 1.39 -3.88
C ASN A 127 23.58 2.87 -4.07
N LEU A 128 22.79 3.38 -3.14
CA LEU A 128 22.15 4.69 -3.23
C LEU A 128 22.63 5.57 -2.10
N GLU A 129 22.70 6.87 -2.36
CA GLU A 129 22.81 7.87 -1.31
C GLU A 129 21.63 7.67 -0.33
N PRO A 130 21.86 7.62 1.00
CA PRO A 130 20.83 7.30 1.97
C PRO A 130 19.62 8.23 1.88
N VAL A 131 18.44 7.67 1.64
CA VAL A 131 17.20 8.45 1.52
C VAL A 131 16.09 7.90 2.40
N LEU A 132 15.34 8.79 3.04
CA LEU A 132 14.18 8.39 3.84
C LEU A 132 13.01 8.04 2.91
N LEU A 133 12.50 6.83 3.03
CA LEU A 133 11.38 6.33 2.24
C LEU A 133 10.46 5.48 3.12
N SER A 134 9.22 5.93 3.30
CA SER A 134 8.19 5.26 4.10
C SER A 134 8.70 4.90 5.51
N GLY A 135 9.27 5.89 6.21
CA GLY A 135 9.74 5.76 7.60
C GLY A 135 11.05 4.98 7.79
N THR A 136 11.68 4.50 6.71
CA THR A 136 12.97 3.80 6.79
C THR A 136 14.01 4.42 5.87
N THR A 137 15.29 4.34 6.23
CA THR A 137 16.38 4.77 5.36
C THR A 137 16.71 3.69 4.34
N VAL A 138 16.51 3.97 3.06
CA VAL A 138 16.88 3.12 1.94
C VAL A 138 18.27 3.50 1.47
N LYS A 139 19.17 2.50 1.40
CA LYS A 139 20.53 2.63 0.85
C LYS A 139 20.80 1.69 -0.33
N ARG A 140 19.89 0.74 -0.57
CA ARG A 140 20.04 -0.29 -1.60
C ARG A 140 18.70 -0.55 -2.28
N ALA A 141 18.74 -0.77 -3.58
CA ALA A 141 17.58 -1.14 -4.38
C ALA A 141 17.93 -2.23 -5.39
N SER A 142 16.97 -3.12 -5.66
CA SER A 142 17.14 -4.15 -6.69
C SER A 142 17.10 -3.51 -8.08
N LEU A 143 18.03 -3.91 -8.95
CA LEU A 143 17.97 -3.62 -10.38
C LEU A 143 17.40 -4.79 -11.19
N TYR A 144 17.01 -5.89 -10.54
CA TYR A 144 16.47 -7.13 -11.15
C TYR A 144 17.47 -7.84 -12.08
N ASN A 145 17.79 -7.25 -13.23
CA ASN A 145 18.63 -7.82 -14.28
C ASN A 145 19.24 -6.72 -15.15
N GLU A 146 20.07 -7.12 -16.13
CA GLU A 146 20.69 -6.20 -17.09
C GLU A 146 19.67 -5.46 -17.96
N ASP A 147 18.62 -6.14 -18.41
CA ASP A 147 17.57 -5.54 -19.24
C ASP A 147 16.93 -4.33 -18.57
N ALA A 148 16.71 -4.39 -17.25
CA ALA A 148 16.16 -3.27 -16.49
C ALA A 148 17.13 -2.08 -16.39
N ILE A 149 18.45 -2.32 -16.33
CA ILE A 149 19.47 -1.27 -16.35
C ILE A 149 19.44 -0.56 -17.71
N LEU A 150 19.41 -1.34 -18.80
CA LEU A 150 19.36 -0.82 -20.16
C LEU A 150 18.06 -0.08 -20.45
N ALA A 151 16.92 -0.63 -20.04
CA ALA A 151 15.61 0.00 -20.24
C ALA A 151 15.48 1.35 -19.52
N LEU A 152 16.14 1.50 -18.37
CA LEU A 152 16.18 2.75 -17.62
C LEU A 152 17.25 3.74 -18.11
N ASP A 153 18.17 3.31 -18.98
CA ASP A 153 19.37 4.05 -19.37
C ASP A 153 20.19 4.51 -18.16
N LEU A 154 20.41 3.60 -17.22
CA LEU A 154 20.93 3.90 -15.88
C LEU A 154 22.45 4.08 -15.89
N HIS A 155 22.93 5.23 -15.41
CA HIS A 155 24.35 5.53 -15.30
C HIS A 155 24.75 5.84 -13.85
N ILE A 156 25.97 5.45 -13.47
CA ILE A 156 26.51 5.79 -12.15
C ILE A 156 26.56 7.31 -12.00
N GLY A 157 26.03 7.83 -10.89
CA GLY A 157 25.91 9.26 -10.62
C GLY A 157 24.53 9.85 -10.89
N ASP A 158 23.67 9.13 -11.61
CA ASP A 158 22.31 9.58 -11.94
C ASP A 158 21.45 9.83 -10.70
N ARG A 159 20.52 10.78 -10.81
CA ARG A 159 19.42 10.90 -9.85
C ARG A 159 18.31 9.93 -10.24
N VAL A 160 17.93 9.05 -9.32
CA VAL A 160 17.00 7.94 -9.56
C VAL A 160 15.79 8.02 -8.64
N TYR A 161 14.62 7.70 -9.20
CA TYR A 161 13.37 7.58 -8.45
C TYR A 161 13.26 6.18 -7.85
N VAL A 162 13.23 6.12 -6.52
CA VAL A 162 13.19 4.87 -5.76
C VAL A 162 11.83 4.75 -5.08
N GLU A 163 11.19 3.59 -5.23
CA GLU A 163 9.91 3.27 -4.59
C GLU A 163 10.00 1.92 -3.87
N LYS A 164 9.16 1.72 -2.85
CA LYS A 164 9.01 0.41 -2.19
C LYS A 164 7.76 -0.29 -2.70
N GLY A 165 7.94 -1.37 -3.45
CA GLY A 165 6.84 -2.23 -3.86
C GLY A 165 6.20 -2.89 -2.62
N GLY A 166 4.93 -2.57 -2.35
CA GLY A 166 4.22 -3.07 -1.17
C GLY A 166 4.93 -2.78 0.16
N GLU A 167 5.63 -1.64 0.25
CA GLU A 167 6.38 -1.16 1.43
C GLU A 167 7.61 -1.99 1.86
N ILE A 168 7.93 -3.10 1.17
CA ILE A 168 9.00 -4.03 1.60
C ILE A 168 10.26 -3.91 0.75
N ILE A 169 10.18 -4.08 -0.58
CA ILE A 169 11.37 -4.18 -1.45
C ILE A 169 11.58 -2.88 -2.24
N PRO A 170 12.70 -2.15 -2.01
CA PRO A 170 13.04 -0.96 -2.79
C PRO A 170 13.47 -1.32 -4.21
N LYS A 171 12.96 -0.57 -5.19
CA LYS A 171 13.31 -0.69 -6.61
C LYS A 171 13.43 0.69 -7.24
N ILE A 172 14.28 0.79 -8.27
CA ILE A 172 14.39 1.99 -9.09
C ILE A 172 13.29 1.94 -10.15
N THR A 173 12.59 3.07 -10.33
CA THR A 173 11.46 3.19 -11.27
C THR A 173 11.73 4.13 -12.43
N GLY A 174 12.78 4.93 -12.34
CA GLY A 174 13.09 5.95 -13.33
C GLY A 174 14.36 6.70 -13.00
N VAL A 175 14.89 7.37 -14.02
CA VAL A 175 16.01 8.29 -13.93
C VAL A 175 15.48 9.70 -14.17
N ASP A 176 15.92 10.66 -13.37
CA ASP A 176 15.70 12.08 -13.61
C ASP A 176 16.71 12.56 -14.66
N LYS A 177 16.31 12.49 -15.93
CA LYS A 177 17.17 12.78 -17.08
C LYS A 177 17.52 14.27 -17.21
N GLU A 178 16.75 15.16 -16.59
CA GLU A 178 17.02 16.60 -16.62
C GLU A 178 18.17 16.99 -15.69
N ALA A 179 18.43 16.17 -14.67
CA ALA A 179 19.48 16.40 -13.67
C ALA A 179 20.82 15.71 -14.01
N ARG A 180 20.98 15.20 -15.24
CA ARG A 180 22.14 14.43 -15.71
C ARG A 180 23.19 15.31 -16.38
#